data_AF-F3GJC8-F1
#
_entry.id   AF-F3GJC8-F1
#
_cell.length_a   1.000
_cell.length_b   1.000
_cell.length_c   1.000
_cell.angle_alpha   90.00
_cell.angle_beta   90.00
_cell.angle_gamma   90.00
#
_symmetry.space_group_name_H-M   'P 1'
#
loop_
_entity.id
_entity.type
_entity.pdbx_description
1 polymer ?
#
loop_
_entity_poly.entity_id
_entity_poly.type
_entity_poly.pdbx_seq_one_letter_code
_entity_poly.pdbx_strand_id
1 'polypeptide(L)'
;LDMSYSQLNTLDSGYGLGWNLQLSQYDPATQILSLSTGETFRVDGTSSTGQLTMTEKKLDTFHFYKLDQESYRVVHKSGLVEILRLHSSGNKKMAWAVKIIAPSGHSIALKHTAFNSSTYRLDSITDDLGQTLLEIARSSTSVELNLHPYAGTGGTPLARFLMTLAGSDKRVSRITLPTDNNASWRFGYGLENGNQLCVKHVETPTGSSEDVYYEDEGHTFPSSAARLPIPRVTRHVIDPGLKLAKLDVRYTYKDGQQRSRNFLGAGLPIAWEDNGL
;
A
#
# COMPACT_ATOMS: atom_id res chain seq x y z
N LEU A 1 10.87 -2.76 -1.76
CA LEU A 1 9.83 -2.16 -0.89
C LEU A 1 9.24 -1.01 -1.65
N ASP A 2 7.92 -0.91 -1.67
CA ASP A 2 7.21 0.20 -2.31
C ASP A 2 6.35 0.91 -1.28
N MET A 3 6.34 2.24 -1.35
CA MET A 3 5.58 3.12 -0.49
C MET A 3 4.51 3.80 -1.31
N SER A 4 3.26 3.42 -1.06
CA SER A 4 2.14 3.80 -1.90
C SER A 4 1.04 4.47 -1.09
N TYR A 5 0.34 5.41 -1.71
CA TYR A 5 -0.89 5.97 -1.21
C TYR A 5 -2.11 5.32 -1.89
N SER A 6 -3.16 5.06 -1.11
CA SER A 6 -4.47 4.66 -1.63
C SER A 6 -5.57 5.42 -0.91
N GLN A 7 -6.43 6.10 -1.67
CA GLN A 7 -7.63 6.76 -1.13
C GLN A 7 -8.64 5.77 -0.51
N LEU A 8 -8.55 4.48 -0.88
CA LEU A 8 -9.39 3.41 -0.33
C LEU A 8 -8.89 2.93 1.03
N ASN A 9 -7.63 3.21 1.37
CA ASN A 9 -7.10 2.94 2.69
C ASN A 9 -7.46 4.11 3.62
N THR A 10 -8.45 3.88 4.48
CA THR A 10 -8.96 4.88 5.43
C THR A 10 -8.24 4.84 6.78
N LEU A 11 -7.14 4.11 6.89
CA LEU A 11 -6.39 3.92 8.12
C LEU A 11 -4.96 4.49 8.04
N ASP A 12 -4.44 4.93 9.18
CA ASP A 12 -2.98 5.09 9.37
C ASP A 12 -2.42 3.73 9.82
N SER A 13 -1.74 3.04 8.89
CA SER A 13 -1.04 1.77 9.18
C SER A 13 0.33 1.97 9.83
N GLY A 14 0.64 3.20 10.24
CA GLY A 14 1.92 3.59 10.84
C GLY A 14 2.80 4.43 9.91
N TYR A 15 2.34 4.74 8.70
CA TYR A 15 3.06 5.54 7.69
C TYR A 15 2.35 6.85 7.33
N GLY A 16 1.22 7.15 7.98
CA GLY A 16 0.31 8.23 7.64
C GLY A 16 -0.98 7.71 6.99
N LEU A 17 -2.07 8.48 7.12
CA LEU A 17 -3.38 8.08 6.61
C LEU A 17 -3.34 7.79 5.10
N GLY A 18 -3.80 6.61 4.72
CA GLY A 18 -3.85 6.14 3.33
C GLY A 18 -2.51 5.69 2.76
N TRP A 19 -1.40 5.92 3.47
CA TRP A 19 -0.08 5.46 3.09
C TRP A 19 0.21 4.09 3.68
N ASN A 20 0.82 3.23 2.87
CA ASN A 20 1.24 1.91 3.31
C ASN A 20 2.55 1.50 2.64
N LEU A 21 3.27 0.62 3.32
CA LEU A 21 4.40 -0.11 2.76
C LEU A 21 3.88 -1.46 2.26
N GLN A 22 4.10 -1.76 0.99
CA GLN A 22 3.53 -2.94 0.36
C GLN A 22 4.32 -4.20 0.76
N LEU A 23 3.85 -4.87 1.82
CA LEU A 23 4.39 -6.12 2.34
C LEU A 23 3.32 -7.20 2.33
N SER A 24 3.75 -8.46 2.17
CA SER A 24 2.84 -9.59 2.24
C SER A 24 2.32 -9.77 3.66
N GLN A 25 1.00 -9.94 3.77
CA GLN A 25 0.27 -10.10 5.03
C GLN A 25 -0.91 -11.06 4.83
N TYR A 26 -1.27 -11.78 5.89
CA TYR A 26 -2.42 -12.68 5.90
C TYR A 26 -3.24 -12.48 7.18
N ASP A 27 -4.54 -12.21 7.01
CA ASP A 27 -5.51 -12.12 8.10
C ASP A 27 -6.25 -13.46 8.24
N PRO A 28 -6.00 -14.25 9.29
CA PRO A 28 -6.68 -15.53 9.47
C PRO A 28 -8.17 -15.40 9.79
N ALA A 29 -8.65 -14.24 10.25
CA ALA A 29 -10.06 -14.02 10.60
C ALA A 29 -10.91 -13.80 9.34
N THR A 30 -10.42 -12.98 8.40
CA THR A 30 -11.08 -12.74 7.11
C THR A 30 -10.62 -13.71 6.02
N GLN A 31 -9.54 -14.45 6.28
CA GLN A 31 -8.86 -15.34 5.34
C GLN A 31 -8.29 -14.60 4.12
N ILE A 32 -8.04 -13.29 4.23
CA ILE A 32 -7.49 -12.47 3.15
C ILE A 32 -5.97 -12.51 3.19
N LEU A 33 -5.36 -12.93 2.07
CA LEU A 33 -3.93 -12.81 1.79
C LEU A 33 -3.72 -11.61 0.86
N SER A 34 -2.95 -10.62 1.31
CA SER A 34 -2.47 -9.52 0.46
C SER A 34 -0.96 -9.69 0.26
N LEU A 35 -0.51 -9.69 -0.99
CA LEU A 35 0.88 -9.90 -1.35
C LEU A 35 1.61 -8.59 -1.62
N SER A 36 2.94 -8.62 -1.47
CA SER A 36 3.84 -7.53 -1.84
C SER A 36 3.75 -7.15 -3.34
N THR A 37 3.20 -8.02 -4.18
CA THR A 37 2.92 -7.77 -5.61
C THR A 37 1.67 -6.93 -5.86
N GLY A 38 0.82 -6.72 -4.85
CA GLY A 38 -0.48 -6.06 -4.96
C GLY A 38 -1.66 -6.98 -5.20
N GLU A 39 -1.39 -8.26 -5.45
CA GLU A 39 -2.43 -9.29 -5.49
C GLU A 39 -3.07 -9.45 -4.10
N THR A 40 -4.39 -9.55 -4.06
CA THR A 40 -5.15 -9.83 -2.85
C THR A 40 -6.18 -10.90 -3.16
N PHE A 41 -6.22 -11.95 -2.35
CA PHE A 41 -7.13 -13.07 -2.54
C PHE A 41 -7.67 -13.57 -1.20
N ARG A 42 -8.91 -14.02 -1.19
CA ARG A 42 -9.46 -14.77 -0.06
C ARG A 42 -9.13 -16.26 -0.20
N VAL A 43 -8.60 -16.84 0.88
CA VAL A 43 -8.40 -18.29 1.01
C VAL A 43 -9.74 -18.96 1.29
N ASP A 44 -10.12 -19.91 0.43
CA ASP A 44 -11.41 -20.59 0.48
C ASP A 44 -11.31 -22.12 0.45
N GLY A 45 -10.09 -22.67 0.41
CA GLY A 45 -9.88 -24.11 0.42
C GLY A 45 -8.46 -24.54 0.74
N THR A 46 -8.25 -25.85 0.70
CA THR A 46 -6.95 -26.48 0.86
C THR A 46 -6.86 -27.70 -0.06
N SER A 47 -5.79 -27.80 -0.83
CA SER A 47 -5.55 -28.93 -1.73
C SER A 47 -5.12 -30.18 -0.96
N SER A 48 -5.08 -31.32 -1.65
CA SER A 48 -4.54 -32.58 -1.12
C SER A 48 -3.06 -32.50 -0.73
N THR A 49 -2.31 -31.52 -1.27
CA THR A 49 -0.90 -31.29 -0.96
C THR A 49 -0.69 -30.30 0.20
N GLY A 50 -1.77 -29.86 0.86
CA GLY A 50 -1.73 -28.89 1.95
C GLY A 50 -1.54 -27.44 1.49
N GLN A 51 -1.64 -27.17 0.19
CA GLN A 51 -1.62 -25.81 -0.33
C GLN A 51 -2.97 -25.13 -0.06
N LEU A 52 -2.93 -23.93 0.51
CA LEU A 52 -4.11 -23.08 0.64
C LEU A 52 -4.52 -22.56 -0.74
N THR A 53 -5.80 -22.68 -1.07
CA THR A 53 -6.35 -22.36 -2.39
C THR A 53 -7.25 -21.13 -2.36
N MET A 54 -7.40 -20.49 -3.52
CA MET A 54 -8.26 -19.33 -3.75
C MET A 54 -8.95 -19.49 -5.09
N THR A 55 -10.27 -19.59 -5.13
CA THR A 55 -11.04 -19.82 -6.37
C THR A 55 -10.91 -18.68 -7.38
N GLU A 56 -10.68 -17.45 -6.91
CA GLU A 56 -10.49 -16.27 -7.73
C GLU A 56 -9.10 -16.19 -8.38
N LYS A 57 -8.11 -16.94 -7.87
CA LYS A 57 -6.74 -16.96 -8.43
C LYS A 57 -6.73 -17.68 -9.77
N LYS A 58 -6.86 -16.90 -10.86
CA LYS A 58 -6.86 -17.42 -12.25
C LYS A 58 -5.46 -17.65 -12.82
N LEU A 59 -4.46 -16.96 -12.30
CA LEU A 59 -3.08 -17.08 -12.73
C LEU A 59 -2.27 -17.82 -11.68
N ASP A 60 -1.38 -18.71 -12.12
CA ASP A 60 -0.49 -19.40 -11.22
C ASP A 60 0.78 -18.58 -10.92
N THR A 61 0.61 -17.55 -10.08
CA THR A 61 1.66 -16.58 -9.73
C THR A 61 2.40 -16.91 -8.44
N PHE A 62 1.77 -17.66 -7.53
CA PHE A 62 2.34 -18.07 -6.25
C PHE A 62 1.59 -19.26 -5.65
N HIS A 63 2.21 -19.92 -4.68
CA HIS A 63 1.60 -20.93 -3.82
C HIS A 63 1.67 -20.52 -2.36
N PHE A 64 0.59 -20.78 -1.61
CA PHE A 64 0.49 -20.41 -0.20
C PHE A 64 0.28 -21.64 0.68
N TYR A 65 1.00 -21.72 1.80
CA TYR A 65 0.97 -22.87 2.70
C TYR A 65 0.89 -22.41 4.15
N LYS A 66 0.14 -23.14 4.97
CA LYS A 66 0.26 -23.08 6.42
C LYS A 66 1.39 -24.02 6.85
N LEU A 67 2.42 -23.51 7.53
CA LEU A 67 3.54 -24.31 8.00
C LEU A 67 3.24 -24.91 9.38
N ASP A 68 2.72 -24.08 10.27
CA ASP A 68 2.33 -24.44 11.63
C ASP A 68 1.19 -23.50 12.10
N GLN A 69 0.90 -23.45 13.41
CA GLN A 69 -0.19 -22.60 13.92
C GLN A 69 0.08 -21.09 13.84
N GLU A 70 1.34 -20.70 13.72
CA GLU A 70 1.78 -19.31 13.78
C GLU A 70 2.52 -18.87 12.51
N SER A 71 2.87 -19.78 11.60
CA SER A 71 3.70 -19.48 10.44
C SER A 71 3.06 -19.96 9.14
N TYR A 72 3.25 -19.15 8.10
CA TYR A 72 2.80 -19.41 6.74
C TYR A 72 3.95 -19.19 5.76
N ARG A 73 3.86 -19.80 4.59
CA ARG A 73 4.84 -19.67 3.51
C ARG A 73 4.17 -19.30 2.20
N VAL A 74 4.63 -18.23 1.59
CA VAL A 74 4.32 -17.86 0.21
C VAL A 74 5.52 -18.24 -0.67
N VAL A 75 5.29 -18.94 -1.77
CA VAL A 75 6.30 -19.29 -2.77
C VAL A 75 5.88 -18.67 -4.09
N HIS A 76 6.59 -17.65 -4.54
CA HIS A 76 6.29 -16.95 -5.80
C HIS A 76 6.83 -17.72 -7.00
N LYS A 77 6.22 -17.54 -8.18
CA LYS A 77 6.68 -18.14 -9.44
C LYS A 77 8.13 -17.78 -9.81
N SER A 78 8.65 -16.68 -9.26
CA SER A 78 10.04 -16.26 -9.43
C SER A 78 11.04 -17.08 -8.61
N GLY A 79 10.57 -17.96 -7.73
CA GLY A 79 11.38 -18.67 -6.74
C GLY A 79 11.61 -17.89 -5.45
N LEU A 80 11.13 -16.64 -5.35
CA LEU A 80 11.14 -15.88 -4.10
C LEU A 80 10.22 -16.56 -3.07
N VAL A 81 10.71 -16.74 -1.84
CA VAL A 81 9.93 -17.31 -0.74
C VAL A 81 9.77 -16.29 0.36
N GLU A 82 8.55 -16.12 0.85
CA GLU A 82 8.25 -15.30 2.03
C GLU A 82 7.74 -16.18 3.16
N ILE A 83 8.24 -15.95 4.37
CA ILE A 83 7.71 -16.53 5.60
C ILE A 83 6.91 -15.47 6.33
N LEU A 84 5.62 -15.73 6.52
CA LEU A 84 4.75 -14.88 7.31
C LEU A 84 4.62 -15.47 8.71
N ARG A 85 4.68 -14.64 9.75
CA ARG A 85 4.46 -15.06 11.14
C ARG A 85 3.34 -14.27 11.78
N LEU A 86 2.52 -14.97 12.55
CA LEU A 86 1.38 -14.44 13.26
C LEU A 86 1.83 -13.50 14.38
N HIS A 87 1.31 -12.29 14.36
CA HIS A 87 1.38 -11.34 15.46
C HIS A 87 -0.03 -11.14 16.00
N SER A 88 -0.13 -11.11 17.33
CA SER A 88 -1.39 -10.83 18.03
C SER A 88 -1.31 -9.46 18.69
N SER A 89 -2.37 -8.67 18.57
CA SER A 89 -2.57 -7.43 19.35
C SER A 89 -4.02 -7.40 19.81
N GLY A 90 -4.22 -7.57 21.13
CA GLY A 90 -5.54 -7.85 21.68
C GLY A 90 -6.20 -9.06 21.02
N ASN A 91 -7.41 -8.87 20.49
CA ASN A 91 -8.17 -9.92 19.80
C ASN A 91 -7.87 -10.02 18.29
N LYS A 92 -7.02 -9.13 17.75
CA LYS A 92 -6.68 -9.13 16.33
C LYS A 92 -5.41 -9.93 16.09
N LYS A 93 -5.43 -10.71 15.02
CA LYS A 93 -4.35 -11.58 14.57
C LYS A 93 -4.04 -11.24 13.12
N MET A 94 -2.77 -11.02 12.81
CA MET A 94 -2.30 -10.76 11.46
C MET A 94 -0.94 -11.40 11.29
N ALA A 95 -0.76 -12.18 10.23
CA ALA A 95 0.53 -12.73 9.87
C ALA A 95 1.27 -11.79 8.93
N TRP A 96 2.49 -11.39 9.30
CA TRP A 96 3.32 -10.45 8.53
C TRP A 96 4.56 -11.14 8.01
N ALA A 97 5.05 -10.71 6.85
CA ALA A 97 6.33 -11.18 6.33
C ALA A 97 7.46 -10.85 7.32
N VAL A 98 8.11 -11.89 7.84
CA VAL A 98 9.27 -11.79 8.76
C VAL A 98 10.57 -12.24 8.12
N LYS A 99 10.50 -12.95 6.99
CA LYS A 99 11.68 -13.36 6.23
C LYS A 99 11.35 -13.44 4.75
N ILE A 100 12.24 -12.91 3.90
CA ILE A 100 12.16 -13.01 2.45
C ILE A 100 13.46 -13.66 1.96
N ILE A 101 13.33 -14.71 1.15
CA ILE A 101 14.44 -15.56 0.69
C ILE A 101 14.46 -15.51 -0.83
N ALA A 102 15.58 -15.05 -1.38
CA ALA A 102 15.82 -15.03 -2.82
C ALA A 102 16.09 -16.44 -3.36
N PRO A 103 15.88 -16.68 -4.67
CA PRO A 103 16.23 -17.96 -5.30
C PRO A 103 17.70 -18.37 -5.12
N SER A 104 18.60 -17.40 -4.90
CA SER A 104 20.02 -17.65 -4.62
C SER A 104 20.31 -18.17 -3.20
N GLY A 105 19.30 -18.18 -2.32
CA GLY A 105 19.45 -18.54 -0.90
C GLY A 105 19.72 -17.37 0.04
N HIS A 106 20.14 -16.21 -0.47
CA HIS A 106 20.26 -14.99 0.34
C HIS A 106 18.92 -14.58 0.91
N SER A 107 18.92 -14.00 2.10
CA SER A 107 17.67 -13.62 2.75
C SER A 107 17.77 -12.31 3.52
N ILE A 108 16.61 -11.67 3.68
CA ILE A 108 16.44 -10.56 4.61
C ILE A 108 15.43 -10.95 5.69
N ALA A 109 15.68 -10.48 6.90
CA ALA A 109 14.77 -10.56 8.03
C ALA A 109 14.04 -9.23 8.19
N LEU A 110 12.72 -9.31 8.39
CA LEU A 110 11.85 -8.15 8.60
C LEU A 110 11.36 -8.20 10.04
N LYS A 111 11.72 -7.17 10.82
CA LYS A 111 11.26 -7.02 12.19
C LYS A 111 10.08 -6.07 12.22
N HIS A 112 9.03 -6.45 12.93
CA HIS A 112 7.83 -5.65 13.12
C HIS A 112 7.69 -5.24 14.57
N THR A 113 7.10 -4.07 14.80
CA THR A 113 6.78 -3.55 16.14
C THR A 113 5.32 -3.11 16.20
N ALA A 114 4.73 -3.16 17.39
CA ALA A 114 3.35 -2.71 17.58
C ALA A 114 3.26 -1.21 17.29
N PHE A 115 2.31 -0.80 16.45
CA PHE A 115 2.02 0.61 16.18
C PHE A 115 0.86 1.10 17.03
N ASN A 116 -0.19 0.29 17.14
CA ASN A 116 -1.33 0.54 18.03
C ASN A 116 -1.92 -0.80 18.52
N SER A 117 -3.07 -0.74 19.19
CA SER A 117 -3.77 -1.92 19.74
C SER A 117 -4.27 -2.92 18.69
N SER A 118 -4.10 -2.64 17.41
CA SER A 118 -4.64 -3.43 16.30
C SER A 118 -3.70 -3.66 15.14
N THR A 119 -2.62 -2.88 15.00
CA THR A 119 -1.71 -2.96 13.86
C THR A 119 -0.24 -2.98 14.28
N TYR A 120 0.55 -3.68 13.47
CA TYR A 120 2.00 -3.67 13.52
C TYR A 120 2.52 -2.88 12.33
N ARG A 121 3.74 -2.36 12.48
CA ARG A 121 4.48 -1.70 11.41
C ARG A 121 5.86 -2.35 11.30
N LEU A 122 6.43 -2.31 10.11
CA LEU A 122 7.84 -2.61 9.92
C LEU A 122 8.69 -1.65 10.77
N ASP A 123 9.61 -2.24 11.53
CA ASP A 123 10.58 -1.57 12.41
C ASP A 123 11.93 -1.48 11.70
N SER A 124 12.40 -2.62 11.19
CA SER A 124 13.72 -2.72 10.54
C SER A 124 13.82 -3.90 9.58
N ILE A 125 14.82 -3.83 8.70
CA ILE A 125 15.24 -4.91 7.81
C ILE A 125 16.72 -5.17 8.02
N THR A 126 17.09 -6.44 8.16
CA THR A 126 18.47 -6.90 8.29
C THR A 126 18.76 -7.93 7.21
N ASP A 127 19.96 -7.94 6.63
CA ASP A 127 20.40 -9.02 5.76
C ASP A 127 20.86 -10.28 6.53
N ASP A 128 21.31 -11.29 5.80
CA ASP A 128 21.79 -12.55 6.34
C ASP A 128 23.18 -12.48 7.01
N LEU A 129 23.91 -11.37 6.80
CA LEU A 129 25.16 -11.06 7.48
C LEU A 129 24.95 -10.28 8.79
N GLY A 130 23.70 -9.91 9.10
CA GLY A 130 23.36 -9.14 10.29
C GLY A 130 23.47 -7.63 10.11
N GLN A 131 23.69 -7.13 8.88
CA GLN A 131 23.71 -5.71 8.60
C GLN A 131 22.29 -5.16 8.50
N THR A 132 21.99 -4.12 9.27
CA THR A 132 20.72 -3.40 9.14
C THR A 132 20.70 -2.60 7.84
N LEU A 133 19.71 -2.88 7.00
CA LEU A 133 19.49 -2.24 5.69
C LEU A 133 18.49 -1.08 5.77
N LEU A 134 17.53 -1.16 6.69
CA LEU A 134 16.49 -0.15 6.89
C LEU A 134 16.08 -0.09 8.36
N GLU A 135 15.90 1.12 8.88
CA GLU A 135 15.20 1.40 10.13
C GLU A 135 14.09 2.42 9.91
N ILE A 136 12.92 2.21 10.53
CA ILE A 136 11.76 3.08 10.41
C ILE A 136 11.36 3.62 11.78
N ALA A 137 11.59 4.92 11.99
CA ALA A 137 11.14 5.63 13.18
C ALA A 137 9.81 6.34 12.92
N ARG A 138 8.90 6.28 13.90
CA ARG A 138 7.58 6.92 13.83
C ARG A 138 7.36 7.78 15.07
N SER A 139 7.11 9.07 14.86
CA SER A 139 6.70 10.02 15.91
C SER A 139 5.21 10.32 15.83
N SER A 140 4.70 11.42 16.40
CA SER A 140 3.32 11.89 16.18
C SER A 140 3.17 12.79 14.94
N THR A 141 4.27 13.29 14.40
CA THR A 141 4.33 14.29 13.31
C THR A 141 5.19 13.85 12.14
N SER A 142 5.85 12.69 12.22
CA SER A 142 6.73 12.22 11.16
C SER A 142 6.88 10.70 11.11
N VAL A 143 7.34 10.23 9.95
CA VAL A 143 7.88 8.90 9.69
C VAL A 143 9.25 9.09 9.05
N GLU A 144 10.29 8.50 9.62
CA GLU A 144 11.65 8.57 9.13
C GLU A 144 12.09 7.19 8.64
N LEU A 145 12.61 7.13 7.42
CA LEU A 145 13.15 5.91 6.81
C LEU A 145 14.64 6.10 6.62
N ASN A 146 15.42 5.35 7.39
CA ASN A 146 16.88 5.38 7.38
C ASN A 146 17.41 4.17 6.63
N LEU A 147 17.88 4.37 5.40
CA LEU A 147 18.54 3.34 4.60
C LEU A 147 20.00 3.23 5.01
N HIS A 148 20.45 1.99 5.22
CA HIS A 148 21.76 1.65 5.78
C HIS A 148 22.13 2.58 6.94
N PRO A 149 21.38 2.50 8.07
CA PRO A 149 21.40 3.50 9.15
C PRO A 149 22.78 3.77 9.77
N TYR A 150 23.75 2.87 9.58
CA TYR A 150 25.09 2.94 10.16
C TYR A 150 26.22 3.03 9.13
N ALA A 151 25.91 3.10 7.83
CA ALA A 151 26.93 3.03 6.76
C ALA A 151 27.44 4.40 6.30
N GLY A 152 26.81 5.50 6.74
CA GLY A 152 27.23 6.87 6.46
C GLY A 152 28.36 7.36 7.36
N THR A 153 28.87 8.55 7.06
CA THR A 153 29.96 9.17 7.81
C THR A 153 29.57 9.35 9.28
N GLY A 154 30.44 8.95 10.20
CA GLY A 154 30.18 9.04 11.64
C GLY A 154 29.07 8.11 12.15
N GLY A 155 28.76 7.03 11.43
CA GLY A 155 27.71 6.07 11.83
C GLY A 155 26.29 6.58 11.60
N THR A 156 26.13 7.52 10.66
CA THR A 156 24.83 8.07 10.26
C THR A 156 24.19 7.25 9.13
N PRO A 157 22.89 7.45 8.85
CA PRO A 157 22.25 6.81 7.71
C PRO A 157 22.87 7.24 6.38
N LEU A 158 23.04 6.29 5.46
CA LEU A 158 23.49 6.59 4.10
C LEU A 158 22.46 7.43 3.34
N ALA A 159 21.17 7.18 3.59
CA ALA A 159 20.07 7.99 3.08
C ALA A 159 18.94 8.05 4.10
N ARG A 160 18.39 9.25 4.30
CA ARG A 160 17.25 9.52 5.16
C ARG A 160 16.11 10.11 4.35
N PHE A 161 14.97 9.43 4.34
CA PHE A 161 13.70 9.98 3.83
C PHE A 161 12.83 10.38 5.01
N LEU A 162 12.20 11.55 4.92
CA LEU A 162 11.36 12.06 6.00
C LEU A 162 9.96 12.37 5.47
N MET A 163 8.98 11.61 5.94
CA MET A 163 7.57 11.88 5.74
C MET A 163 7.08 12.80 6.86
N THR A 164 6.63 14.00 6.54
CA THR A 164 5.99 14.91 7.48
C THR A 164 4.50 14.66 7.49
N LEU A 165 3.93 14.50 8.69
CA LEU A 165 2.51 14.28 8.89
C LEU A 165 1.84 15.54 9.42
N ALA A 166 0.71 15.89 8.82
CA ALA A 166 -0.09 17.05 9.18
C ALA A 166 -1.49 16.64 9.61
N GLY A 167 -2.19 17.56 10.27
CA GLY A 167 -3.57 17.36 10.72
C GLY A 167 -3.72 16.40 11.89
N SER A 168 -4.96 16.29 12.38
CA SER A 168 -5.35 15.30 13.39
C SER A 168 -5.40 13.88 12.80
N ASP A 169 -5.66 13.79 11.50
CA ASP A 169 -5.76 12.57 10.70
C ASP A 169 -4.41 12.00 10.26
N LYS A 170 -3.30 12.69 10.53
CA LYS A 170 -1.92 12.22 10.24
C LYS A 170 -1.67 11.97 8.75
N ARG A 171 -2.30 12.74 7.87
CA ARG A 171 -2.01 12.70 6.42
C ARG A 171 -0.58 13.17 6.12
N VAL A 172 0.07 12.57 5.12
CA VAL A 172 1.43 12.91 4.73
C VAL A 172 1.42 14.19 3.90
N SER A 173 1.90 15.31 4.44
CA SER A 173 1.95 16.57 3.70
C SER A 173 3.22 16.74 2.87
N ARG A 174 4.31 16.05 3.23
CA ARG A 174 5.61 16.19 2.57
C ARG A 174 6.43 14.91 2.69
N ILE A 175 7.16 14.56 1.64
CA ILE A 175 8.22 13.54 1.66
C ILE A 175 9.52 14.22 1.25
N THR A 176 10.43 14.40 2.21
CA THR A 176 11.74 15.02 2.00
C THR A 176 12.76 13.95 1.61
N LEU A 177 13.50 14.22 0.53
CA LEU A 177 14.53 13.35 -0.02
C LEU A 177 15.89 13.58 0.66
N PRO A 178 16.79 12.59 0.64
CA PRO A 178 18.16 12.69 1.16
C PRO A 178 19.03 13.58 0.26
N THR A 179 18.75 14.88 0.25
CA THR A 179 19.42 15.89 -0.59
C THR A 179 19.70 17.13 0.25
N ASP A 180 20.84 17.79 0.01
CA ASP A 180 21.27 18.95 0.83
C ASP A 180 20.27 20.11 0.79
N ASN A 181 19.58 20.28 -0.33
CA ASN A 181 18.55 21.31 -0.51
C ASN A 181 17.16 20.90 0.02
N ASN A 182 17.03 19.72 0.64
CA ASN A 182 15.76 19.16 1.12
C ASN A 182 14.67 19.12 0.03
N ALA A 183 15.04 18.74 -1.20
CA ALA A 183 14.10 18.50 -2.28
C ALA A 183 13.01 17.52 -1.79
N SER A 184 11.75 17.76 -2.16
CA SER A 184 10.64 17.03 -1.56
C SER A 184 9.40 16.99 -2.43
N TRP A 185 8.65 15.91 -2.30
CA TRP A 185 7.25 15.88 -2.70
C TRP A 185 6.40 16.61 -1.66
N ARG A 186 5.42 17.41 -2.09
CA ARG A 186 4.43 18.07 -1.20
C ARG A 186 3.03 17.75 -1.69
N PHE A 187 2.12 17.44 -0.76
CA PHE A 187 0.79 16.93 -1.08
C PHE A 187 -0.31 17.81 -0.49
N GLY A 188 -1.24 18.21 -1.36
CA GLY A 188 -2.51 18.80 -0.99
C GLY A 188 -3.63 17.77 -1.13
N TYR A 189 -4.50 17.70 -0.13
CA TYR A 189 -5.63 16.78 -0.10
C TYR A 189 -6.96 17.51 -0.04
N GLY A 190 -8.00 16.90 -0.60
CA GLY A 190 -9.39 17.31 -0.49
C GLY A 190 -10.27 16.11 -0.17
N LEU A 191 -11.50 16.37 0.28
CA LEU A 191 -12.49 15.33 0.53
C LEU A 191 -13.41 15.21 -0.67
N GLU A 192 -13.69 13.98 -1.08
CA GLU A 192 -14.64 13.62 -2.14
C GLU A 192 -15.60 12.55 -1.65
N ASN A 193 -16.79 12.46 -2.24
CA ASN A 193 -17.83 11.44 -2.02
C ASN A 193 -17.80 10.73 -0.65
N GLY A 194 -18.47 11.30 0.35
CA GLY A 194 -18.55 10.66 1.66
C GLY A 194 -17.25 10.70 2.46
N ASN A 195 -16.52 11.82 2.38
CA ASN A 195 -15.30 12.10 3.14
C ASN A 195 -14.10 11.21 2.78
N GLN A 196 -14.02 10.71 1.55
CA GLN A 196 -12.81 10.05 1.07
C GLN A 196 -11.72 11.10 0.84
N LEU A 197 -10.58 10.91 1.49
CA LEU A 197 -9.43 11.78 1.32
C LEU A 197 -8.80 11.46 -0.04
N CYS A 198 -8.68 12.46 -0.90
CA CYS A 198 -8.11 12.34 -2.24
C CYS A 198 -6.96 13.35 -2.40
N VAL A 199 -5.90 12.95 -3.10
CA VAL A 199 -4.84 13.89 -3.49
C VAL A 199 -5.40 14.85 -4.54
N LYS A 200 -5.27 16.15 -4.30
CA LYS A 200 -5.72 17.21 -5.21
C LYS A 200 -4.58 17.98 -5.82
N HIS A 201 -3.43 17.99 -5.15
CA HIS A 201 -2.28 18.76 -5.55
C HIS A 201 -0.99 18.03 -5.18
N VAL A 202 -0.01 18.04 -6.07
CA VAL A 202 1.32 17.48 -5.84
C VAL A 202 2.37 18.45 -6.35
N GLU A 203 3.31 18.85 -5.50
CA GLU A 203 4.54 19.51 -5.95
C GLU A 203 5.68 18.50 -5.95
N THR A 204 6.43 18.45 -7.04
CA THR A 204 7.52 17.48 -7.22
C THR A 204 8.85 18.03 -6.68
N PRO A 205 9.82 17.16 -6.34
CA PRO A 205 11.16 17.58 -5.92
C PRO A 205 11.90 18.45 -6.94
N THR A 206 11.53 18.35 -8.23
CA THR A 206 12.12 19.13 -9.32
C THR A 206 11.43 20.49 -9.53
N GLY A 207 10.39 20.80 -8.77
CA GLY A 207 9.67 22.08 -8.83
C GLY A 207 8.47 22.11 -9.77
N SER A 208 8.06 20.97 -10.33
CA SER A 208 6.80 20.88 -11.08
C SER A 208 5.61 20.85 -10.12
N SER A 209 4.45 21.28 -10.58
CA SER A 209 3.19 21.26 -9.85
C SER A 209 2.15 20.47 -10.63
N GLU A 210 1.37 19.65 -9.94
CA GLU A 210 0.33 18.80 -10.53
C GLU A 210 -0.99 19.02 -9.80
N ASP A 211 -2.06 19.30 -10.54
CA ASP A 211 -3.41 19.44 -10.03
C ASP A 211 -4.27 18.26 -10.51
N VAL A 212 -4.97 17.62 -9.57
CA VAL A 212 -5.77 16.42 -9.79
C VAL A 212 -7.23 16.70 -9.45
N TYR A 213 -8.10 16.52 -10.44
CA TYR A 213 -9.52 16.85 -10.33
C TYR A 213 -10.40 15.61 -10.40
N TYR A 214 -11.50 15.69 -9.67
CA TYR A 214 -12.50 14.63 -9.51
C TYR A 214 -13.85 15.32 -9.73
N GLU A 215 -14.23 15.46 -11.00
CA GLU A 215 -15.32 16.36 -11.43
C GLU A 215 -16.61 15.60 -11.77
N ASP A 216 -16.67 14.32 -11.40
CA ASP A 216 -17.85 13.47 -11.59
C ASP A 216 -18.16 12.63 -10.36
N GLU A 217 -19.27 11.92 -10.40
CA GLU A 217 -19.73 11.05 -9.31
C GLU A 217 -18.74 9.92 -9.02
N GLY A 218 -17.80 9.57 -9.90
CA GLY A 218 -16.87 8.46 -9.71
C GLY A 218 -17.36 7.10 -10.23
N HIS A 219 -16.71 6.03 -9.77
CA HIS A 219 -17.06 4.65 -10.05
C HIS A 219 -18.17 4.18 -9.12
N THR A 220 -19.36 3.98 -9.68
CA THR A 220 -20.51 3.45 -8.94
C THR A 220 -20.40 1.94 -8.72
N PHE A 221 -21.04 1.45 -7.66
CA PHE A 221 -21.27 0.04 -7.41
C PHE A 221 -22.55 -0.45 -8.13
N PRO A 222 -22.81 -1.76 -8.19
CA PRO A 222 -24.13 -2.29 -8.55
C PRO A 222 -25.18 -1.72 -7.58
N SER A 223 -26.41 -1.52 -8.06
CA SER A 223 -27.48 -0.90 -7.24
C SER A 223 -27.76 -1.65 -5.94
N SER A 224 -27.55 -2.96 -5.92
CA SER A 224 -27.68 -3.83 -4.75
C SER A 224 -26.68 -3.54 -3.63
N ALA A 225 -25.54 -2.91 -3.93
CA ALA A 225 -24.48 -2.66 -2.95
C ALA A 225 -24.83 -1.53 -1.96
N ALA A 226 -25.72 -0.60 -2.34
CA ALA A 226 -26.08 0.58 -1.56
C ALA A 226 -24.86 1.39 -1.03
N ARG A 227 -23.79 1.48 -1.83
CA ARG A 227 -22.55 2.19 -1.51
C ARG A 227 -22.41 3.48 -2.28
N LEU A 228 -21.76 4.47 -1.66
CA LEU A 228 -21.35 5.68 -2.35
C LEU A 228 -20.33 5.34 -3.46
N PRO A 229 -20.39 6.04 -4.60
CA PRO A 229 -19.39 5.88 -5.65
C PRO A 229 -17.96 6.21 -5.19
N ILE A 230 -16.98 5.48 -5.71
CA ILE A 230 -15.56 5.74 -5.48
C ILE A 230 -15.09 6.89 -6.40
N PRO A 231 -14.58 8.02 -5.87
CA PRO A 231 -14.00 9.10 -6.68
C PRO A 231 -12.94 8.58 -7.63
N ARG A 232 -12.89 9.15 -8.83
CA ARG A 232 -11.87 8.86 -9.83
C ARG A 232 -11.36 10.17 -10.43
N VAL A 233 -10.12 10.13 -10.91
CA VAL A 233 -9.51 11.30 -11.54
C VAL A 233 -10.16 11.54 -12.89
N THR A 234 -10.79 12.70 -13.09
CA THR A 234 -11.36 13.10 -14.39
C THR A 234 -10.39 13.97 -15.19
N ARG A 235 -9.47 14.64 -14.51
CA ARG A 235 -8.51 15.55 -15.12
C ARG A 235 -7.23 15.65 -14.29
N HIS A 236 -6.10 15.68 -14.97
CA HIS A 236 -4.76 15.83 -14.39
C HIS A 236 -4.01 16.90 -15.17
N VAL A 237 -3.64 17.98 -14.50
CA VAL A 237 -2.92 19.11 -15.09
C VAL A 237 -1.51 19.14 -14.51
N ILE A 238 -0.50 19.05 -15.36
CA ILE A 238 0.91 19.14 -14.98
C ILE A 238 1.46 20.48 -15.46
N ASP A 239 1.90 21.31 -14.52
CA ASP A 239 2.69 22.51 -14.74
C ASP A 239 4.17 22.20 -14.48
N PRO A 240 4.98 21.99 -15.53
CA PRO A 240 6.41 21.72 -15.38
C PRO A 240 7.21 22.94 -14.87
N GLY A 241 6.58 24.12 -14.74
CA GLY A 241 7.25 25.35 -14.34
C GLY A 241 8.07 25.96 -15.48
N LEU A 242 8.92 26.94 -15.14
CA LEU A 242 9.84 27.63 -16.07
C LEU A 242 9.17 28.21 -17.33
N LYS A 243 7.88 28.58 -17.24
CA LYS A 243 7.05 29.06 -18.37
C LYS A 243 6.91 28.06 -19.52
N LEU A 244 7.16 26.78 -19.27
CA LEU A 244 6.87 25.71 -20.22
C LEU A 244 5.36 25.46 -20.29
N ALA A 245 4.91 24.86 -21.40
CA ALA A 245 3.50 24.57 -21.60
C ALA A 245 2.98 23.52 -20.61
N LYS A 246 1.77 23.74 -20.08
CA LYS A 246 1.09 22.78 -19.21
C LYS A 246 0.59 21.59 -20.03
N LEU A 247 0.63 20.41 -19.43
CA LEU A 247 -0.03 19.21 -19.96
C LEU A 247 -1.40 19.07 -19.26
N ASP A 248 -2.49 19.03 -20.03
CA ASP A 248 -3.86 18.80 -19.53
C ASP A 248 -4.35 17.45 -20.06
N VAL A 249 -4.41 16.45 -19.20
CA VAL A 249 -4.91 15.11 -19.51
C VAL A 249 -6.31 14.97 -18.93
N ARG A 250 -7.25 14.52 -19.76
CA ARG A 250 -8.65 14.29 -19.36
C ARG A 250 -9.04 12.85 -19.57
N TYR A 251 -9.70 12.28 -18.59
CA TYR A 251 -10.13 10.89 -18.57
C TYR A 251 -11.64 10.81 -18.74
N THR A 252 -12.07 9.92 -19.64
CA THR A 252 -13.48 9.55 -19.78
C THR A 252 -13.63 8.06 -19.49
N TYR A 253 -14.65 7.73 -18.70
CA TYR A 253 -14.91 6.38 -18.23
C TYR A 253 -16.23 5.81 -18.74
N LYS A 254 -16.85 6.51 -19.71
CA LYS A 254 -18.00 6.00 -20.43
C LYS A 254 -17.51 5.21 -21.63
N ASP A 255 -18.17 4.09 -21.91
CA ASP A 255 -17.90 3.35 -23.14
C ASP A 255 -18.43 4.10 -24.38
N GLY A 256 -18.17 3.56 -25.57
CA GLY A 256 -18.63 4.16 -26.84
C GLY A 256 -20.16 4.29 -26.95
N GLN A 257 -20.93 3.64 -26.08
CA GLN A 257 -22.40 3.74 -25.98
C GLN A 257 -22.84 4.64 -24.82
N GLN A 258 -21.93 5.44 -24.26
CA GLN A 258 -22.18 6.35 -23.14
C GLN A 258 -22.60 5.64 -21.83
N ARG A 259 -22.31 4.35 -21.68
CA ARG A 259 -22.64 3.59 -20.47
C ARG A 259 -21.52 3.71 -19.44
N SER A 260 -21.89 3.92 -18.19
CA SER A 260 -20.96 3.97 -17.05
C SER A 260 -20.75 2.58 -16.44
N ARG A 261 -20.17 1.65 -17.22
CA ARG A 261 -19.78 0.32 -16.70
C ARG A 261 -18.35 0.38 -16.18
N ASN A 262 -18.08 -0.31 -15.08
CA ASN A 262 -16.75 -0.32 -14.47
C ASN A 262 -16.45 -1.65 -13.75
N PHE A 263 -15.23 -1.78 -13.24
CA PHE A 263 -14.72 -2.99 -12.59
C PHE A 263 -15.46 -3.36 -11.28
N LEU A 264 -16.19 -2.44 -10.66
CA LEU A 264 -17.04 -2.71 -9.49
C LEU A 264 -18.36 -3.37 -9.88
N GLY A 265 -18.68 -3.46 -11.18
CA GLY A 265 -19.93 -4.06 -11.67
C GLY A 265 -21.06 -3.07 -11.92
N ALA A 266 -20.77 -1.76 -12.01
CA ALA A 266 -21.77 -0.76 -12.35
C ALA A 266 -22.59 -1.12 -13.60
N GLY A 267 -23.91 -1.00 -13.48
CA GLY A 267 -24.85 -1.31 -14.56
C GLY A 267 -25.04 -2.80 -14.82
N LEU A 268 -24.52 -3.69 -13.97
CA LEU A 268 -24.83 -5.12 -13.99
C LEU A 268 -25.89 -5.46 -12.93
N PRO A 269 -26.83 -6.37 -13.22
CA PRO A 269 -27.83 -6.85 -12.26
C PRO A 269 -27.24 -7.95 -11.37
N ILE A 270 -26.16 -7.65 -10.65
CA ILE A 270 -25.51 -8.59 -9.72
C ILE A 270 -25.89 -8.27 -8.27
N ALA A 271 -26.03 -9.31 -7.46
CA ALA A 271 -26.14 -9.16 -6.01
C ALA A 271 -24.74 -8.87 -5.45
N TRP A 272 -24.59 -7.77 -4.72
CA TRP A 272 -23.33 -7.45 -4.06
C TRP A 272 -23.23 -8.20 -2.74
N GLU A 273 -22.16 -8.95 -2.55
CA GLU A 273 -21.83 -9.62 -1.29
C GLU A 273 -20.54 -9.04 -0.71
N ASP A 274 -20.55 -8.67 0.57
CA ASP A 274 -19.37 -8.13 1.26
C ASP A 274 -18.59 -9.23 1.97
N ASN A 275 -18.27 -10.30 1.24
CA ASN A 275 -17.57 -11.47 1.77
C ASN A 275 -16.16 -11.64 1.19
N GLY A 276 -15.75 -10.79 0.24
CA GLY A 276 -14.43 -10.88 -0.42
C GLY A 276 -14.31 -12.03 -1.42
N LEU A 277 -15.42 -12.44 -2.04
CA LEU A 277 -15.52 -13.37 -3.19
C LEU A 277 -16.41 -12.77 -4.29
#